data_AF-A0A2I0HP90-F1
#
_entry.id   AF-A0A2I0HP90-F1
#
_cell.length_a   1.000
_cell.length_b   1.000
_cell.length_c   1.000
_cell.angle_alpha   90.00
_cell.angle_beta   90.00
_cell.angle_gamma   90.00
#
_symmetry.space_group_name_H-M   'P 1'
#
loop_
_entity.id
_entity.type
_entity.pdbx_description
1 polymer ?
#
loop_
_entity_poly.entity_id
_entity_poly.type
_entity_poly.pdbx_seq_one_letter_code
_entity_poly.pdbx_strand_id
1 'polypeptide(L)'
;MCQCGFYVYSIAALLLWETRRKDHAVMMSHHVVTVILIGYSYLTRFFRIGSVILALHDASDVFLEAAKVFKYSEKELGASVCFGFFAVSWLILRLIFFPFWVIRASSNDLQKVLPMHKAIGNLMYYIFNTMLLTLLVFHIYWWFLICSMISRQLKNQGKVGEDIRSDSEDDD
;
A
#
# COMPACT_ATOMS: atom_id res chain seq x y z
N MET A 1 -15.49 8.06 6.84
CA MET A 1 -15.52 7.56 8.24
C MET A 1 -15.47 6.03 8.30
N CYS A 2 -16.16 5.30 7.43
CA CYS A 2 -16.08 3.83 7.35
C CYS A 2 -14.66 3.29 7.09
N GLN A 3 -13.86 3.97 6.25
CA GLN A 3 -12.46 3.59 6.01
C GLN A 3 -11.57 3.68 7.25
N CYS A 4 -11.71 4.70 8.11
CA CYS A 4 -10.96 4.74 9.38
C CYS A 4 -11.30 3.55 10.27
N GLY A 5 -12.58 3.19 10.35
CA GLY A 5 -13.03 2.00 11.07
C GLY A 5 -12.43 0.72 10.50
N PHE A 6 -12.39 0.61 9.16
CA PHE A 6 -11.71 -0.50 8.48
C PHE A 6 -10.22 -0.54 8.82
N TYR A 7 -9.47 0.57 8.69
CA TYR A 7 -8.03 0.59 9.02
C TYR A 7 -7.73 0.30 10.49
N VAL A 8 -8.55 0.79 11.43
CA VAL A 8 -8.41 0.48 12.87
C VAL A 8 -8.73 -0.99 13.14
N TYR A 9 -9.78 -1.52 12.50
CA TYR A 9 -10.09 -2.95 12.56
C TYR A 9 -8.98 -3.81 11.96
N SER A 10 -8.41 -3.41 10.81
CA SER A 10 -7.28 -4.08 10.18
C SER A 10 -6.05 -4.09 11.08
N ILE A 11 -5.77 -2.99 11.79
CA ILE A 11 -4.69 -2.93 12.79
C ILE A 11 -4.97 -3.90 13.95
N ALA A 12 -6.19 -3.94 14.47
CA ALA A 12 -6.56 -4.86 15.54
C ALA A 12 -6.50 -6.32 15.08
N ALA A 13 -6.95 -6.63 13.86
CA ALA A 13 -6.88 -7.96 13.26
C ALA A 13 -5.42 -8.39 13.00
N LEU A 14 -4.57 -7.47 12.51
CA LEU A 14 -3.13 -7.71 12.33
C LEU A 14 -2.38 -7.90 13.65
N LEU A 15 -2.79 -7.23 14.71
CA LEU A 15 -2.19 -7.37 16.05
C LEU A 15 -2.60 -8.66 16.75
N LEU A 16 -3.85 -9.11 16.57
CA LEU A 16 -4.44 -10.18 17.37
C LEU A 16 -4.56 -11.53 16.64
N TRP A 17 -4.61 -11.55 15.31
CA TRP A 17 -5.01 -12.74 14.55
C TRP A 17 -4.07 -13.14 13.41
N GLU A 18 -3.25 -12.22 12.89
CA GLU A 18 -2.34 -12.52 11.78
C GLU A 18 -1.07 -13.24 12.27
N THR A 19 -0.76 -14.41 11.69
CA THR A 19 0.49 -15.12 11.93
C THR A 19 1.70 -14.27 11.51
N ARG A 20 2.77 -14.30 12.31
CA ARG A 20 3.93 -13.42 12.17
C ARG A 20 4.78 -13.79 10.95
N ARG A 21 4.35 -13.36 9.76
CA ARG A 21 5.13 -13.47 8.51
C ARG A 21 6.25 -12.42 8.45
N LYS A 22 7.28 -12.67 7.62
CA LYS A 22 8.46 -11.80 7.47
C LYS A 22 8.14 -10.35 7.10
N ASP A 23 6.99 -10.08 6.50
CA ASP A 23 6.55 -8.74 6.12
C ASP A 23 5.56 -8.10 7.12
N HIS A 24 5.21 -8.78 8.22
CA HIS A 24 4.24 -8.30 9.22
C HIS A 24 4.64 -6.95 9.82
N ALA A 25 5.91 -6.76 10.14
CA ALA A 25 6.41 -5.49 10.68
C ALA A 25 6.29 -4.33 9.67
N VAL A 26 6.48 -4.62 8.38
CA VAL A 26 6.36 -3.61 7.30
C VAL A 26 4.89 -3.25 7.09
N MET A 27 4.01 -4.25 7.03
CA MET A 27 2.55 -4.04 6.94
C MET A 27 2.03 -3.24 8.15
N MET A 28 2.43 -3.61 9.38
CA MET A 28 2.05 -2.89 10.59
C MET A 28 2.51 -1.42 10.55
N SER A 29 3.77 -1.19 10.17
CA SER A 29 4.32 0.16 10.05
C SER A 29 3.54 0.99 9.02
N HIS A 30 3.16 0.40 7.88
CA HIS A 30 2.31 1.05 6.89
C HIS A 30 0.94 1.42 7.44
N HIS A 31 0.28 0.53 8.18
CA HIS A 31 -1.03 0.82 8.76
C HIS A 31 -0.97 1.95 9.80
N VAL A 32 0.07 1.99 10.64
CA VAL A 32 0.29 3.09 11.58
C VAL A 32 0.49 4.41 10.82
N VAL A 33 1.35 4.43 9.79
CA VAL A 33 1.61 5.63 8.98
C VAL A 33 0.35 6.12 8.27
N THR A 34 -0.45 5.22 7.69
CA THR A 34 -1.70 5.59 7.01
C THR A 34 -2.76 6.13 7.97
N VAL A 35 -2.93 5.55 9.15
CA VAL A 35 -3.87 6.09 10.16
C VAL A 35 -3.45 7.48 10.63
N ILE A 36 -2.16 7.70 10.84
CA ILE A 36 -1.63 9.03 11.19
C ILE A 36 -1.87 10.02 10.05
N LEU A 37 -1.62 9.62 8.79
CA LEU A 37 -1.87 10.46 7.61
C LEU A 37 -3.36 10.83 7.47
N ILE A 38 -4.27 9.89 7.73
CA ILE A 38 -5.72 10.15 7.69
C ILE A 38 -6.12 11.12 8.81
N GLY A 39 -5.62 10.91 10.03
CA GLY A 39 -5.85 11.84 11.15
C GLY A 39 -5.30 13.24 10.86
N TYR A 40 -4.10 13.31 10.28
CA TYR A 40 -3.47 14.57 9.87
C TYR A 40 -4.29 15.28 8.79
N SER A 41 -4.74 14.55 7.76
CA SER A 41 -5.61 15.09 6.69
C SER A 41 -6.94 15.61 7.24
N TYR A 42 -7.44 15.06 8.33
CA TYR A 42 -8.66 15.54 8.99
C TYR A 42 -8.44 16.87 9.70
N LEU A 43 -7.33 17.02 10.44
CA LEU A 43 -6.98 18.26 11.14
C LEU A 43 -6.69 19.42 10.18
N THR A 44 -6.07 19.12 9.04
CA THR A 44 -5.60 20.11 8.06
C THR A 44 -6.59 20.36 6.91
N ARG A 45 -7.78 19.74 6.94
CA ARG A 45 -8.83 19.82 5.92
C ARG A 45 -8.42 19.38 4.50
N PHE A 46 -7.32 18.64 4.36
CA PHE A 46 -6.86 18.08 3.06
C PHE A 46 -7.59 16.80 2.64
N PHE A 47 -8.88 16.69 2.96
CA PHE A 47 -9.69 15.48 2.71
C PHE A 47 -9.64 15.03 1.24
N ARG A 48 -9.56 15.97 0.30
CA ARG A 48 -9.46 15.67 -1.14
C ARG A 48 -8.22 14.84 -1.47
N ILE A 49 -7.05 15.26 -1.00
CA ILE A 49 -5.78 14.57 -1.26
C ILE A 49 -5.78 13.20 -0.58
N GLY A 50 -6.22 13.14 0.68
CA GLY A 50 -6.35 11.88 1.41
C GLY A 50 -7.29 10.88 0.73
N SER A 51 -8.42 11.33 0.19
CA SER A 51 -9.39 10.47 -0.52
C SER A 51 -8.82 9.91 -1.83
N VAL A 52 -8.02 10.70 -2.57
CA VAL A 52 -7.35 10.23 -3.79
C VAL A 52 -6.32 9.16 -3.47
N ILE A 53 -5.54 9.33 -2.40
CA ILE A 53 -4.58 8.32 -1.94
C ILE A 53 -5.29 7.00 -1.65
N LEU A 54 -6.37 7.04 -0.87
CA LEU A 54 -7.16 5.86 -0.52
C LEU A 54 -7.74 5.16 -1.75
N ALA A 55 -8.33 5.93 -2.67
CA ALA A 55 -8.89 5.39 -3.91
C ALA A 55 -7.83 4.71 -4.79
N LEU A 56 -6.63 5.28 -4.88
CA LEU A 56 -5.51 4.69 -5.63
C LEU A 56 -5.07 3.35 -5.03
N HIS A 57 -5.13 3.19 -3.70
CA HIS A 57 -4.75 1.95 -3.03
C HIS A 57 -5.82 0.88 -3.21
N ASP A 58 -7.09 1.25 -3.00
CA ASP A 58 -8.23 0.34 -3.12
C ASP A 58 -8.39 -0.20 -4.55
N ALA A 59 -8.17 0.64 -5.55
CA ALA A 59 -8.26 0.25 -6.96
C ALA A 59 -7.29 -0.87 -7.35
N SER A 60 -6.06 -0.89 -6.81
CA SER A 60 -5.13 -1.99 -7.09
C SER A 60 -5.51 -3.27 -6.33
N ASP A 61 -6.05 -3.14 -5.13
CA ASP A 61 -6.32 -4.28 -4.24
C ASP A 61 -7.48 -5.14 -4.75
N VAL A 62 -8.44 -4.55 -5.48
CA VAL A 62 -9.50 -5.30 -6.19
C VAL A 62 -8.92 -6.38 -7.12
N PHE A 63 -7.84 -6.07 -7.84
CA PHE A 63 -7.20 -7.05 -8.74
C PHE A 63 -6.49 -8.18 -7.98
N LEU A 64 -5.93 -7.87 -6.81
CA LEU A 64 -5.28 -8.87 -5.95
C LEU A 64 -6.32 -9.85 -5.38
N GLU A 65 -7.43 -9.35 -4.87
CA GLU A 65 -8.51 -10.19 -4.34
C GLU A 65 -9.15 -11.03 -5.45
N ALA A 66 -9.31 -10.47 -6.65
CA ALA A 66 -9.75 -11.24 -7.82
C ALA A 66 -8.76 -12.40 -8.13
N ALA A 67 -7.45 -12.14 -8.11
CA ALA A 67 -6.45 -13.17 -8.34
C ALA A 67 -6.51 -14.31 -7.30
N LYS A 68 -6.74 -13.99 -6.02
CA LYS A 68 -6.93 -14.98 -4.96
C LYS A 68 -8.17 -15.83 -5.19
N VAL A 69 -9.31 -15.23 -5.53
CA VAL A 69 -10.56 -15.96 -5.82
C VAL A 69 -10.38 -16.94 -6.98
N PHE A 70 -9.67 -16.55 -8.04
CA PHE A 70 -9.35 -17.46 -9.14
C PHE A 70 -8.40 -18.58 -8.73
N LYS A 71 -7.44 -18.30 -7.83
CA LYS A 71 -6.56 -19.33 -7.24
C LYS A 71 -7.36 -20.35 -6.44
N TYR A 72 -8.29 -19.90 -5.59
CA TYR A 72 -9.16 -20.81 -4.82
C TYR A 72 -10.13 -21.61 -5.70
N SER A 73 -10.46 -21.10 -6.88
CA SER A 73 -11.31 -21.80 -7.85
C SER A 73 -10.54 -22.78 -8.75
N GLU A 74 -9.26 -23.06 -8.45
CA GLU A 74 -8.35 -23.91 -9.22
C GLU A 74 -8.16 -23.48 -10.69
N LYS A 75 -8.49 -22.22 -11.01
CA LYS A 75 -8.34 -21.64 -12.35
C LYS A 75 -6.99 -20.93 -12.46
N GLU A 76 -5.92 -21.71 -12.60
CA GLU A 76 -4.53 -21.23 -12.66
C GLU A 76 -4.31 -20.14 -13.71
N LEU A 77 -4.87 -20.30 -14.92
CA LEU A 77 -4.74 -19.28 -15.99
C LEU A 77 -5.42 -17.96 -15.61
N GLY A 78 -6.60 -18.01 -14.98
CA GLY A 78 -7.32 -16.82 -14.53
C GLY A 78 -6.59 -16.11 -13.40
N ALA A 79 -6.04 -16.88 -12.46
CA ALA A 79 -5.24 -16.35 -11.35
C ALA A 79 -3.98 -15.63 -11.85
N SER A 80 -3.24 -16.24 -12.78
CA SER A 80 -2.01 -15.66 -13.36
C SER A 80 -2.31 -14.39 -14.18
N VAL A 81 -3.41 -14.36 -14.94
CA VAL A 81 -3.83 -13.16 -15.68
C VAL A 81 -4.23 -12.03 -14.73
N CYS A 82 -5.06 -12.30 -13.72
CA CYS A 82 -5.45 -11.31 -12.72
C CYS A 82 -4.26 -10.81 -11.91
N PHE A 83 -3.29 -11.67 -11.59
CA PHE A 83 -2.06 -11.29 -10.94
C PHE A 83 -1.18 -10.37 -11.81
N GLY A 84 -1.13 -10.62 -13.12
CA GLY A 84 -0.49 -9.73 -14.09
C GLY A 84 -1.15 -8.35 -14.13
N PHE A 85 -2.48 -8.28 -14.19
CA PHE A 85 -3.22 -7.02 -14.11
C PHE A 85 -2.98 -6.29 -12.80
N PHE A 86 -2.96 -7.02 -11.68
CA PHE A 86 -2.59 -6.47 -10.37
C PHE A 86 -1.21 -5.82 -10.42
N ALA A 87 -0.19 -6.50 -10.95
CA ALA A 87 1.16 -5.95 -11.04
C ALA A 87 1.24 -4.68 -11.90
N VAL A 88 0.58 -4.66 -13.06
CA VAL A 88 0.53 -3.46 -13.92
C VAL A 88 -0.18 -2.31 -13.21
N SER A 89 -1.32 -2.58 -12.57
CA SER A 89 -2.06 -1.57 -11.81
C SER A 89 -1.24 -1.02 -10.64
N TRP A 90 -0.48 -1.88 -9.95
CA TRP A 90 0.39 -1.49 -8.84
C TRP A 90 1.49 -0.53 -9.30
N LEU A 91 2.17 -0.87 -10.40
CA LEU A 91 3.23 -0.03 -10.97
C LEU A 91 2.70 1.36 -11.33
N ILE A 92 1.58 1.41 -12.08
CA ILE A 92 1.02 2.67 -12.56
C ILE A 92 0.49 3.51 -11.40
N LEU A 93 -0.39 2.95 -10.57
CA LEU A 93 -1.10 3.72 -9.55
C LEU A 93 -0.19 4.11 -8.38
N ARG A 94 0.64 3.18 -7.88
CA ARG A 94 1.42 3.37 -6.65
C ARG A 94 2.87 3.80 -6.88
N LEU A 95 3.47 3.47 -8.02
CA LEU A 95 4.87 3.84 -8.31
C LEU A 95 5.00 5.06 -9.22
N ILE A 96 4.00 5.33 -10.07
CA ILE A 96 4.00 6.50 -10.97
C ILE A 96 3.04 7.58 -10.45
N PHE A 97 1.73 7.30 -10.41
CA PHE A 97 0.75 8.33 -10.04
C PHE A 97 0.96 8.84 -8.61
N PHE A 98 1.20 7.97 -7.64
CA PHE A 98 1.41 8.38 -6.25
C PHE A 98 2.56 9.39 -6.08
N PRO A 99 3.83 9.12 -6.45
CA PRO A 99 4.90 10.10 -6.25
C PRO A 99 4.76 11.34 -7.15
N PHE A 100 4.39 11.19 -8.42
CA PHE A 100 4.39 12.33 -9.36
C PHE A 100 3.21 13.28 -9.14
N TRP A 101 2.03 12.76 -8.77
CA TRP A 101 0.85 13.58 -8.54
C TRP A 101 0.60 13.88 -7.07
N VAL A 102 0.62 12.89 -6.18
CA VAL A 102 0.24 13.10 -4.77
C VAL A 102 1.28 13.90 -4.01
N ILE A 103 2.56 13.58 -4.13
CA ILE A 103 3.63 14.31 -3.42
C ILE A 103 3.73 15.74 -3.96
N ARG A 104 3.61 15.92 -5.29
CA ARG A 104 3.60 17.25 -5.91
C ARG A 104 2.38 18.09 -5.50
N ALA A 105 1.19 17.50 -5.52
CA ALA A 105 -0.04 18.18 -5.10
C ALA A 105 0.02 18.54 -3.61
N SER A 106 0.46 17.61 -2.77
CA SER A 106 0.69 17.84 -1.34
C SER A 106 1.65 19.00 -1.11
N SER A 107 2.82 19.00 -1.75
CA SER A 107 3.83 20.04 -1.55
C SER A 107 3.30 21.44 -1.93
N ASN A 108 2.57 21.55 -3.05
CA ASN A 108 2.02 22.82 -3.53
C ASN A 108 0.84 23.33 -2.70
N ASP A 109 -0.07 22.45 -2.27
CA ASP A 109 -1.25 22.85 -1.51
C ASP A 109 -0.90 23.14 -0.05
N LEU A 110 0.06 22.42 0.53
CA LEU A 110 0.54 22.61 1.89
C LEU A 110 1.28 23.96 2.04
N GLN A 111 2.01 24.39 1.00
CA GLN A 111 2.63 25.72 0.93
C GLN A 111 1.64 26.89 0.91
N LYS A 112 0.45 26.70 0.33
CA LYS A 112 -0.56 27.76 0.22
C LYS A 112 -1.39 27.93 1.49
N VAL A 113 -1.57 26.84 2.25
CA VAL A 113 -2.46 26.81 3.41
C VAL A 113 -1.70 27.04 4.73
N LEU A 114 -0.46 26.58 4.85
CA LEU A 114 0.33 26.79 6.06
C LEU A 114 1.12 28.10 5.98
N PRO A 115 1.05 28.96 7.02
CA PRO A 115 1.92 30.12 7.12
C PRO A 115 3.36 29.64 7.39
N MET A 116 4.16 29.52 6.33
CA MET A 116 5.57 29.07 6.36
C MET A 116 6.49 29.96 7.23
N HIS A 117 6.01 31.13 7.67
CA HIS A 117 6.72 32.00 8.61
C HIS A 117 6.73 31.45 10.05
N LYS A 118 5.80 30.57 10.43
CA LYS A 118 5.74 29.97 11.77
C LYS A 118 6.50 28.65 11.79
N ALA A 119 7.35 28.46 12.80
CA ALA A 119 8.12 27.22 13.01
C ALA A 119 7.23 25.95 13.02
N ILE A 120 6.03 26.06 13.61
CA ILE A 120 5.03 24.98 13.64
C ILE A 120 4.56 24.62 12.21
N GLY A 121 4.40 25.62 11.33
CA GLY A 121 3.95 25.39 9.96
C GLY A 121 4.98 24.62 9.12
N ASN A 122 6.26 24.97 9.27
CA ASN A 122 7.36 24.26 8.60
C ASN A 122 7.52 22.82 9.11
N LEU A 123 7.45 22.61 10.44
CA LEU A 123 7.52 21.27 11.02
C LEU A 123 6.41 20.36 10.48
N MET A 124 5.19 20.89 10.43
CA MET A 124 4.01 20.22 9.89
C MET A 124 4.18 19.83 8.41
N TYR A 125 4.78 20.71 7.60
CA TYR A 125 5.12 20.43 6.21
C TYR A 125 6.12 19.27 6.05
N TYR A 126 7.19 19.26 6.84
CA TYR A 126 8.21 18.21 6.75
C TYR A 126 7.68 16.86 7.25
N ILE A 127 6.92 16.83 8.35
CA ILE A 127 6.34 15.59 8.88
C ILE A 127 5.39 14.95 7.85
N PHE A 128 4.52 15.73 7.20
CA PHE A 128 3.59 15.17 6.23
C PHE A 128 4.31 14.61 5.00
N ASN A 129 5.28 15.33 4.46
CA ASN A 129 6.05 14.87 3.30
C ASN A 129 6.93 13.65 3.62
N THR A 130 7.55 13.58 4.81
CA THR A 130 8.34 12.41 5.20
C THR A 130 7.47 11.18 5.36
N MET A 131 6.25 11.30 5.92
CA MET A 131 5.32 10.17 6.01
C MET A 131 4.86 9.67 4.63
N LEU A 132 4.59 10.57 3.67
CA LEU A 132 4.29 10.18 2.28
C LEU A 132 5.48 9.50 1.60
N LEU A 133 6.70 9.96 1.85
CA LEU A 133 7.92 9.32 1.34
C LEU A 133 8.15 7.93 1.95
N THR A 134 7.93 7.76 3.25
CA THR A 134 7.97 6.44 3.91
C THR A 134 6.98 5.47 3.26
N LEU A 135 5.78 5.95 2.94
CA LEU A 135 4.77 5.14 2.27
C LEU A 135 5.18 4.73 0.84
N LEU A 136 5.86 5.62 0.11
CA LEU A 136 6.47 5.31 -1.19
C LEU A 136 7.58 4.24 -1.06
N VAL A 137 8.41 4.31 -0.02
CA VAL A 137 9.46 3.30 0.24
C VAL A 137 8.84 1.92 0.44
N PHE A 138 7.73 1.83 1.18
CA PHE A 138 7.00 0.57 1.32
C PHE A 138 6.44 0.06 -0.01
N HIS A 139 5.91 0.94 -0.87
CA HIS A 139 5.47 0.56 -2.21
C HIS A 139 6.59 0.01 -3.10
N ILE A 140 7.80 0.60 -3.03
CA ILE A 140 8.98 0.09 -3.74
C ILE A 140 9.37 -1.30 -3.20
N TYR A 141 9.37 -1.49 -1.89
CA TYR A 141 9.65 -2.78 -1.27
C TYR A 141 8.68 -3.87 -1.75
N TRP A 142 7.37 -3.61 -1.71
CA TRP A 142 6.38 -4.58 -2.20
C TRP A 142 6.45 -4.78 -3.71
N TRP A 143 6.80 -3.76 -4.49
CA TRP A 143 7.02 -3.91 -5.93
C TRP A 143 8.12 -4.93 -6.24
N PHE A 144 9.19 -4.94 -5.45
CA PHE A 144 10.24 -5.95 -5.57
C PHE A 144 9.70 -7.36 -5.29
N LEU A 145 8.86 -7.54 -4.27
CA LEU A 145 8.22 -8.83 -3.99
C LEU A 145 7.28 -9.29 -5.12
N ILE A 146 6.51 -8.37 -5.69
CA ILE A 146 5.63 -8.66 -6.84
C ILE A 146 6.47 -9.12 -8.05
N CYS A 147 7.56 -8.41 -8.37
CA CYS A 147 8.48 -8.79 -9.43
C CYS A 147 9.12 -10.17 -9.19
N SER A 148 9.50 -10.47 -7.94
CA SER A 148 10.03 -11.77 -7.54
C SER A 148 9.02 -12.89 -7.77
N MET A 149 7.76 -12.66 -7.40
CA MET A 149 6.67 -13.61 -7.60
C MET A 149 6.38 -13.87 -9.08
N ILE A 150 6.35 -12.82 -9.92
CA ILE A 150 6.20 -12.95 -11.38
C ILE A 150 7.36 -13.76 -11.97
N SER A 151 8.59 -13.47 -11.55
CA SER A 151 9.79 -14.19 -12.02
C SER A 151 9.73 -15.68 -11.67
N ARG A 152 9.20 -16.03 -10.48
CA ARG A 152 8.99 -17.42 -10.06
C ARG A 152 7.89 -18.11 -10.86
N GLN A 153 6.79 -17.42 -11.15
CA GLN A 153 5.72 -17.97 -12.00
C GLN A 153 6.17 -18.22 -13.44
N LEU A 154 6.99 -17.33 -14.00
CA LEU A 154 7.54 -17.50 -15.33
C LEU A 154 8.46 -18.73 -15.41
N LYS A 155 9.28 -18.97 -14.38
CA LYS A 155 10.12 -20.16 -14.26
C LYS A 155 9.31 -21.45 -14.09
N ASN A 156 8.16 -21.39 -13.41
CA ASN A 156 7.29 -22.54 -13.13
C ASN A 156 6.22 -22.79 -14.21
N GLN A 157 6.42 -22.32 -15.44
CA GLN A 157 5.47 -22.45 -16.57
C GLN A 157 4.05 -21.94 -16.26
N GLY A 158 3.92 -20.86 -15.48
CA GLY A 158 2.64 -20.22 -15.21
C GLY A 158 1.82 -20.83 -14.07
N LYS A 159 2.36 -21.82 -13.33
CA LYS A 159 1.76 -22.30 -12.08
C LYS A 159 1.92 -21.26 -10.97
N VAL A 160 0.84 -20.99 -10.24
CA VAL A 160 0.84 -20.05 -9.12
C VAL A 160 1.47 -20.71 -7.91
N GLY A 161 2.81 -20.66 -7.84
CA GLY A 161 3.58 -21.18 -6.69
C GLY A 161 3.18 -20.56 -5.35
N GLU A 162 3.60 -21.19 -4.25
CA GLU A 162 3.38 -20.67 -2.90
C GLU A 162 3.99 -19.27 -2.70
N ASP A 163 3.33 -18.48 -1.86
CA ASP A 163 3.75 -17.11 -1.54
C ASP A 163 5.14 -17.14 -0.90
N ILE A 164 6.06 -16.31 -1.41
CA ILE A 164 7.42 -16.19 -0.87
C ILE A 164 7.45 -15.59 0.54
N ARG A 165 6.31 -15.08 1.03
CA ARG A 165 6.14 -14.47 2.36
C ARG A 165 5.65 -15.45 3.43
N SER A 166 5.07 -16.58 3.05
CA SER A 166 4.82 -17.68 3.98
C SER A 166 6.14 -18.39 4.20
N ASP A 167 6.65 -18.38 5.42
CA ASP A 167 7.72 -19.31 5.79
C ASP A 167 7.17 -20.72 5.54
N SER A 168 7.89 -21.49 4.71
CA SER A 168 7.84 -22.93 4.76
C SER A 168 8.34 -23.34 6.15
N GLU A 169 7.42 -23.67 7.06
CA GLU A 169 7.73 -24.46 8.26
C GLU A 169 8.04 -25.93 7.87
N ASP A 170 8.93 -26.14 6.88
CA ASP A 170 9.38 -27.46 6.44
C ASP A 170 10.90 -27.43 6.22
N ASP A 171 11.66 -27.08 7.26
CA ASP A 171 13.07 -27.42 7.41
C ASP A 171 13.41 -27.48 8.91
N ASP A 172 12.93 -28.55 9.58
CA ASP A 172 13.67 -29.45 10.50
C ASP A 172 12.74 -30.48 11.17
#